data_AF-A0A658NT85-F1
#
_entry.id   AF-A0A658NT85-F1
#
_cell.length_a   1.000
_cell.length_b   1.000
_cell.length_c   1.000
_cell.angle_alpha   90.00
_cell.angle_beta   90.00
_cell.angle_gamma   90.00
#
_symmetry.space_group_name_H-M   'P 1'
#
loop_
_entity.id
_entity.type
_entity.pdbx_description
1 polymer ?
#
loop_
_entity_poly.entity_id
_entity_poly.type
_entity_poly.pdbx_seq_one_letter_code
_entity_poly.pdbx_strand_id
1 'polypeptide(L)'
;TAYEVGYGMLPYYDDVEGAPQNSIIGGASLWVLSGKTDEEYAATAAFFEYLPQPEGQADWASFTGYLPITAAAREQMADYYAENPGADTGI
;
A
#
# COMPACT_ATOMS: atom_id res chain seq x y z
N THR A 1 -27.30 9.67 14.13
CA THR A 1 -26.87 10.88 13.39
C THR A 1 -25.66 10.48 12.59
N ALA A 2 -25.74 10.48 11.27
CA ALA A 2 -24.57 10.22 10.42
C ALA A 2 -23.88 11.56 10.12
N TYR A 3 -22.56 11.56 10.09
CA TYR A 3 -21.72 12.68 9.67
C TYR A 3 -20.87 12.24 8.48
N GLU A 4 -20.53 13.18 7.62
CA GLU A 4 -19.64 12.92 6.48
C GLU A 4 -18.19 12.92 6.96
N VAL A 5 -17.43 11.88 6.58
CA VAL A 5 -16.01 11.71 6.93
C VAL A 5 -15.17 12.06 5.70
N GLY A 6 -14.11 12.83 5.90
CA GLY A 6 -13.12 13.13 4.86
C GLY A 6 -11.71 12.77 5.32
N TYR A 7 -10.88 12.38 4.35
CA TYR A 7 -9.46 12.10 4.53
C TYR A 7 -8.65 13.13 3.75
N GLY A 8 -7.51 13.54 4.29
CA GLY A 8 -6.63 14.51 3.65
C GLY A 8 -5.19 14.23 4.00
N MET A 9 -4.30 14.76 3.18
CA MET A 9 -2.85 14.69 3.41
C MET A 9 -2.48 15.29 4.77
N LEU A 10 -1.39 14.80 5.36
CA LEU A 10 -0.85 15.37 6.59
C LEU A 10 -0.55 16.87 6.42
N PRO A 11 -0.76 17.69 7.46
CA PRO A 11 -0.35 19.08 7.43
C PRO A 11 1.18 19.18 7.30
N TYR A 12 1.65 20.27 6.70
CA TYR A 12 3.07 20.58 6.55
C TYR A 12 3.34 22.04 6.92
N TYR A 13 4.61 22.35 7.14
CA TYR A 13 5.09 23.71 7.41
C TYR A 13 5.33 24.45 6.09
N ASP A 14 4.66 25.58 5.88
CA ASP A 14 4.70 26.35 4.64
C ASP A 14 5.98 27.20 4.47
N ASP A 15 6.75 27.35 5.54
CA ASP A 15 8.06 28.04 5.57
C ASP A 15 9.25 27.10 5.30
N VAL A 16 9.01 25.80 5.13
CA VAL A 16 10.05 24.82 4.77
C VAL A 16 10.17 24.73 3.26
N GLU A 17 11.32 25.12 2.74
CA GLU A 17 11.62 25.04 1.30
C GLU A 17 11.44 23.61 0.77
N GLY A 18 10.61 23.46 -0.26
CA GLY A 18 10.31 22.18 -0.90
C GLY A 18 9.21 21.35 -0.23
N ALA A 19 8.53 21.86 0.80
CA ALA A 19 7.38 21.19 1.41
C ALA A 19 6.09 21.36 0.59
N PRO A 20 5.14 20.39 0.62
CA PRO A 20 5.27 19.08 1.29
C PRO A 20 6.14 18.10 0.50
N GLN A 21 6.90 17.29 1.22
CA GLN A 21 7.62 16.13 0.69
C GLN A 21 6.75 14.86 0.77
N ASN A 22 7.33 13.71 0.46
CA ASN A 22 6.66 12.42 0.61
C ASN A 22 6.47 12.04 2.10
N SER A 23 5.41 11.29 2.39
CA SER A 23 5.24 10.60 3.67
C SER A 23 6.18 9.38 3.77
N ILE A 24 6.13 8.72 4.92
CA ILE A 24 6.76 7.41 5.14
C ILE A 24 5.68 6.36 5.36
N ILE A 25 5.99 5.11 5.00
CA ILE A 25 5.07 3.98 5.21
C ILE A 25 5.14 3.47 6.65
N GLY A 26 3.97 3.05 7.17
CA GLY A 26 3.85 2.26 8.40
C GLY A 26 3.63 0.77 8.09
N GLY A 27 2.92 0.08 8.98
CA GLY A 27 2.51 -1.31 8.78
C GLY A 27 3.59 -2.33 9.14
N ALA A 28 3.69 -3.40 8.36
CA ALA A 28 4.60 -4.51 8.58
C ALA A 28 5.34 -4.90 7.29
N SER A 29 6.46 -5.60 7.45
CA SER A 29 7.23 -6.20 6.36
C SER A 29 7.40 -7.70 6.60
N LEU A 30 7.54 -8.46 5.51
CA LEU A 30 7.83 -9.88 5.57
C LEU A 30 9.34 -10.10 5.57
N TRP A 31 9.83 -10.91 6.51
CA TRP A 31 11.25 -11.27 6.63
C TRP A 31 11.42 -12.78 6.47
N VAL A 32 12.47 -13.17 5.74
CA VAL A 32 12.83 -14.57 5.56
C VAL A 32 13.88 -14.96 6.59
N LEU A 33 13.62 -16.03 7.36
CA LEU A 33 14.53 -16.50 8.39
C LEU A 33 15.70 -17.31 7.81
N SER A 34 16.86 -17.21 8.45
CA SER A 34 18.05 -18.00 8.11
C SER A 34 17.92 -19.48 8.52
N GLY A 35 18.72 -20.35 7.91
CA GLY A 35 18.84 -21.76 8.31
C GLY A 35 17.78 -22.69 7.70
N LYS A 36 17.21 -22.30 6.56
CA LYS A 36 16.26 -23.10 5.78
C LYS A 36 16.94 -23.82 4.63
N THR A 37 16.28 -24.81 4.06
CA THR A 37 16.79 -25.53 2.89
C THR A 37 16.62 -24.69 1.62
N ASP A 38 17.37 -25.04 0.57
CA ASP A 38 17.24 -24.39 -0.74
C ASP A 38 15.81 -24.50 -1.30
N GLU A 39 15.13 -25.62 -1.05
CA GLU A 39 13.74 -25.83 -1.47
C GLU A 39 12.77 -24.88 -0.73
N GLU A 40 12.94 -24.71 0.58
CA GLU A 40 12.13 -23.77 1.38
C GLU A 40 12.36 -22.31 0.92
N TYR A 41 13.61 -21.96 0.59
CA TYR A 41 13.92 -20.64 0.04
C TYR A 41 13.32 -20.42 -1.34
N ALA A 42 13.37 -21.43 -2.23
CA ALA A 42 12.73 -21.35 -3.55
C ALA A 42 11.21 -21.15 -3.44
N ALA A 43 10.54 -21.87 -2.54
CA ALA A 43 9.12 -21.70 -2.28
C ALA A 43 8.79 -20.30 -1.72
N THR A 44 9.62 -19.79 -0.81
CA THR A 44 9.45 -18.45 -0.24
C THR A 44 9.63 -17.37 -1.31
N ALA A 45 10.61 -17.52 -2.21
CA ALA A 45 10.81 -16.61 -3.33
C ALA A 45 9.60 -16.61 -4.28
N ALA A 46 9.09 -17.78 -4.65
CA ALA A 46 7.88 -17.89 -5.48
C ALA A 46 6.66 -17.21 -4.82
N PHE A 47 6.53 -17.31 -3.51
CA PHE A 47 5.49 -16.59 -2.78
C PHE A 47 5.69 -15.06 -2.84
N PHE A 48 6.92 -14.57 -2.68
CA PHE A 48 7.24 -13.15 -2.80
C PHE A 48 7.10 -12.61 -4.23
N GLU A 49 7.21 -13.45 -5.24
CA GLU A 49 6.88 -13.09 -6.64
C GLU A 49 5.37 -12.99 -6.87
N TYR A 50 4.58 -13.80 -6.16
CA TYR A 50 3.13 -13.79 -6.24
C TYR A 50 2.49 -12.57 -5.53
N LEU A 51 2.98 -12.19 -4.36
CA LEU A 51 2.42 -11.09 -3.57
C LEU A 51 2.27 -9.73 -4.30
N PRO A 52 3.25 -9.25 -5.10
CA PRO A 52 3.13 -7.97 -5.79
C PRO A 52 2.35 -8.05 -7.10
N GLN A 53 1.76 -9.20 -7.45
CA GLN A 53 0.99 -9.32 -8.70
C GLN A 53 -0.20 -8.34 -8.69
N PRO A 54 -0.38 -7.52 -9.75
CA PRO A 54 -1.25 -6.34 -9.69
C PRO A 54 -2.68 -6.61 -9.22
N GLU A 55 -3.32 -7.66 -9.73
CA GLU A 55 -4.71 -8.00 -9.43
C GLU A 55 -4.91 -8.36 -7.95
N GLY A 56 -4.11 -9.29 -7.43
CA GLY A 56 -4.21 -9.69 -6.02
C GLY A 56 -3.83 -8.57 -5.06
N GLN A 57 -2.90 -7.71 -5.48
CA GLN A 57 -2.41 -6.59 -4.68
C GLN A 57 -3.44 -5.45 -4.62
N ALA A 58 -4.16 -5.20 -5.72
CA ALA A 58 -5.28 -4.26 -5.77
C ALA A 58 -6.49 -4.76 -4.96
N ASP A 59 -6.82 -6.05 -5.06
CA ASP A 59 -7.86 -6.70 -4.24
C ASP A 59 -7.54 -6.56 -2.74
N TRP A 60 -6.33 -6.93 -2.33
CA TRP A 60 -5.89 -6.77 -0.94
C TRP A 60 -5.98 -5.32 -0.44
N ALA A 61 -5.50 -4.36 -1.24
CA ALA A 61 -5.51 -2.95 -0.88
C ALA A 61 -6.94 -2.41 -0.73
N SER A 62 -7.82 -2.71 -1.69
CA SER A 62 -9.24 -2.29 -1.64
C SER A 62 -10.03 -2.95 -0.50
N PHE A 63 -9.71 -4.20 -0.16
CA PHE A 63 -10.36 -4.92 0.94
C PHE A 63 -9.92 -4.42 2.32
N THR A 64 -8.64 -4.05 2.47
CA THR A 64 -8.05 -3.75 3.79
C THR A 64 -7.86 -2.26 4.10
N GLY A 65 -7.77 -1.41 3.07
CA GLY A 65 -7.36 -0.01 3.21
C GLY A 65 -5.84 0.21 3.28
N TYR A 66 -5.02 -0.84 3.17
CA TYR A 66 -3.57 -0.68 2.95
C TYR A 66 -3.29 -0.14 1.56
N LEU A 67 -2.14 0.51 1.41
CA LEU A 67 -1.71 1.02 0.12
C LEU A 67 -1.19 -0.10 -0.81
N PRO A 68 -1.41 0.04 -2.13
CA PRO A 68 -0.74 -0.80 -3.10
C PRO A 68 0.79 -0.60 -3.05
N ILE A 69 1.57 -1.69 -3.05
CA ILE A 69 3.04 -1.68 -3.01
C ILE A 69 3.67 -1.62 -4.40
N THR A 70 2.86 -1.74 -5.46
CA THR A 70 3.30 -1.55 -6.85
C THR A 70 2.49 -0.47 -7.55
N ALA A 71 3.13 0.23 -8.50
CA ALA A 71 2.44 1.22 -9.33
C ALA A 71 1.35 0.58 -10.21
N ALA A 72 1.58 -0.63 -10.72
CA ALA A 72 0.63 -1.35 -11.55
C ALA A 72 -0.67 -1.70 -10.81
N ALA A 73 -0.57 -2.13 -9.54
CA ALA A 73 -1.76 -2.36 -8.72
C ALA A 73 -2.51 -1.05 -8.43
N ARG A 74 -1.78 0.02 -8.11
CA ARG A 74 -2.39 1.35 -7.90
C ARG A 74 -3.16 1.83 -9.14
N GLU A 75 -2.62 1.60 -10.34
CA GLU A 75 -3.29 1.94 -11.59
C GLU A 75 -4.59 1.13 -11.78
N GLN A 76 -4.63 -0.14 -11.38
CA GLN A 76 -5.85 -0.95 -11.41
C GLN A 76 -6.91 -0.49 -10.42
N MET A 77 -6.54 0.23 -9.36
CA MET A 77 -7.46 0.75 -8.36
C MET A 77 -8.11 2.09 -8.74
N ALA A 78 -7.89 2.61 -9.96
CA ALA A 78 -8.39 3.93 -10.36
C ALA A 78 -9.92 4.10 -10.18
N ASP A 79 -10.71 3.12 -10.58
CA ASP A 79 -12.16 3.15 -10.43
C ASP A 79 -12.57 3.05 -8.95
N TYR A 80 -11.89 2.21 -8.17
CA TYR A 80 -12.11 2.10 -6.73
C TYR A 80 -11.87 3.43 -6.01
N TYR A 81 -10.80 4.17 -6.37
CA TYR A 81 -10.54 5.50 -5.79
C TYR A 81 -11.58 6.54 -6.19
N ALA A 82 -12.11 6.46 -7.43
CA ALA A 82 -13.19 7.35 -7.87
C ALA A 82 -14.48 7.13 -7.06
N GLU A 83 -14.78 5.89 -6.71
CA GLU A 83 -15.95 5.52 -5.89
C GLU A 83 -15.73 5.72 -4.38
N ASN A 84 -14.47 5.72 -3.93
CA ASN A 84 -14.10 5.81 -2.51
C ASN A 84 -13.08 6.95 -2.28
N PRO A 85 -13.52 8.23 -2.30
CA PRO A 85 -12.63 9.37 -2.08
C PRO A 85 -11.84 9.27 -0.77
N GLY A 86 -10.54 9.44 -0.85
CA GLY A 86 -9.61 9.36 0.29
C GLY A 86 -9.00 7.99 0.54
N ALA A 87 -9.45 6.92 -0.14
CA ALA A 87 -8.85 5.60 -0.02
C ALA A 87 -7.41 5.51 -0.58
N ASP A 88 -6.96 6.53 -1.30
CA ASP A 88 -5.60 6.73 -1.80
C ASP A 88 -4.67 7.40 -0.76
N THR A 89 -5.22 7.94 0.33
CA THR A 89 -4.44 8.60 1.40
C THR A 89 -3.78 7.59 2.35
N GLY A 90 -4.23 6.33 2.32
CA GLY A 90 -3.78 5.26 3.22
C GLY A 90 -4.31 5.42 4.65
N ILE A 91 -4.43 4.31 5.38
CA ILE A 91 -4.85 4.25 6.79
C ILE A 91 -3.66 3.90 7.68
#